data_AF-A0A847GW54-F1
#
_entry.id   AF-A0A847GW54-F1
#
_cell.length_a   1.000
_cell.length_b   1.000
_cell.length_c   1.000
_cell.angle_alpha   90.00
_cell.angle_beta   90.00
_cell.angle_gamma   90.00
#
_symmetry.space_group_name_H-M   'P 1'
#
loop_
_entity.id
_entity.type
_entity.pdbx_description
1 polymer ?
#
loop_
_entity_poly.entity_id
_entity_poly.type
_entity_poly.pdbx_seq_one_letter_code
_entity_poly.pdbx_strand_id
1 'polypeptide(L)'
;STFPLFHFSTPSHTVAALAPVLAAGPHVERPVHDPAAAERTRAGDLDIDDVGREAKMPWETDGRRWHTLDRVGRRGEPCKWDGRILGRVVDRIHELGEFSDTDWNSRSVVEIAAQKKSDGWFLHAITGETWLLKLKFRVARNAFRREQLIDRLNLKTLNQMRELPVYGNEPRVRCKASRGPWQEVEIRAYSLDEIDTPAFWSFLETAVRSFQQLTKTVDVEDLTPWKVLGQRWHLMRKGFTPGKRVRWESQVLDQLIQLLTDSAPGGQFDWTNKVLVHYTPSGHGKPWATICTKKPASLDLFLTGPKNAVGFGRVASLAHDRDLDARRSDDVIRLSFLTLADLHKGDLAAFLREHLAAAAKSHSR
;
A
#
# COMPACT_ATOMS: atom_id res chain seq x y z
N SER A 1 16.18 29.32 -49.93
CA SER A 1 17.09 28.16 -49.84
C SER A 1 16.51 27.01 -50.62
N THR A 2 17.27 26.60 -51.63
CA THR A 2 16.90 25.67 -52.70
C THR A 2 16.83 24.23 -52.17
N PHE A 3 15.67 23.57 -52.28
CA PHE A 3 15.58 22.12 -52.12
C PHE A 3 15.99 21.46 -53.45
N PRO A 4 16.89 20.47 -53.46
CA PRO A 4 17.25 19.77 -54.69
C PRO A 4 16.09 18.87 -55.13
N LEU A 5 15.58 19.12 -56.34
CA LEU A 5 14.57 18.30 -56.99
C LEU A 5 15.18 16.95 -57.37
N PHE A 6 14.78 15.88 -56.68
CA PHE A 6 15.01 14.51 -57.13
C PHE A 6 14.36 14.32 -58.50
N HIS A 7 15.17 14.07 -59.53
CA HIS A 7 14.72 13.68 -60.86
C HIS A 7 14.14 12.25 -60.81
N PHE A 8 12.81 12.12 -60.77
CA PHE A 8 12.13 10.86 -61.05
C PHE A 8 12.09 10.65 -62.56
N SER A 9 12.87 9.69 -63.07
CA SER A 9 13.04 9.42 -64.51
C SER A 9 11.90 8.59 -65.16
N THR A 10 10.69 8.63 -64.62
CA THR A 10 9.50 8.06 -65.27
C THR A 10 8.30 8.94 -64.99
N PRO A 11 7.58 9.44 -66.02
CA PRO A 11 6.41 10.26 -65.80
C PRO A 11 5.33 9.41 -65.10
N SER A 12 4.90 9.84 -63.92
CA SER A 12 3.80 9.18 -63.21
C SER A 12 2.52 9.32 -64.04
N HIS A 13 2.03 8.21 -64.58
CA HIS A 13 0.77 8.17 -65.35
C HIS A 13 -0.41 8.72 -64.54
N THR A 14 -0.38 8.57 -63.22
CA THR A 14 -1.37 9.14 -62.30
C THR A 14 -1.37 10.67 -62.31
N VAL A 15 -0.18 11.29 -62.38
CA VAL A 15 -0.08 12.76 -62.49
C VAL A 15 -0.66 13.25 -63.82
N ALA A 16 -0.35 12.56 -64.92
CA ALA A 16 -0.87 12.91 -66.24
C ALA A 16 -2.40 12.74 -66.33
N ALA A 17 -2.95 11.69 -65.74
CA ALA A 17 -4.40 11.43 -65.72
C ALA A 17 -5.17 12.38 -64.79
N LEU A 18 -4.59 12.76 -63.64
CA LEU A 18 -5.23 13.65 -62.67
C LEU A 18 -5.08 15.14 -62.99
N ALA A 19 -4.12 15.53 -63.82
CA ALA A 19 -3.91 16.94 -64.19
C ALA A 19 -5.18 17.65 -64.72
N PRO A 20 -5.93 17.10 -65.69
CA PRO A 20 -7.16 17.76 -66.15
C PRO A 20 -8.28 17.73 -65.11
N VAL A 21 -8.33 16.70 -64.25
CA VAL A 21 -9.32 16.58 -63.17
C VAL A 21 -9.07 17.61 -62.08
N LEU A 22 -7.81 17.80 -61.69
CA LEU A 22 -7.41 18.81 -60.72
C LEU A 22 -7.66 20.21 -61.27
N ALA A 23 -7.31 20.47 -62.54
CA ALA A 23 -7.57 21.76 -63.20
C ALA A 23 -9.07 22.10 -63.30
N ALA A 24 -9.94 21.09 -63.50
CA ALA A 24 -11.39 21.26 -63.56
C ALA A 24 -12.07 21.33 -62.18
N GLY A 25 -11.36 21.01 -61.10
CA GLY A 25 -11.92 21.03 -59.75
C GLY A 25 -12.18 22.46 -59.23
N PRO A 26 -13.20 22.66 -58.38
CA PRO A 26 -13.43 23.95 -57.75
C PRO A 26 -12.28 24.27 -56.79
N HIS A 27 -11.46 25.24 -57.16
CA HIS A 27 -10.41 25.77 -56.29
C HIS A 27 -11.03 26.85 -55.43
N VAL A 28 -11.31 26.52 -54.17
CA VAL A 28 -11.69 27.52 -53.16
C VAL A 28 -10.47 27.78 -52.30
N GLU A 29 -10.21 29.04 -52.04
CA GLU A 29 -9.16 29.43 -51.10
C GLU A 29 -9.49 28.82 -49.72
N ARG A 30 -8.62 27.94 -49.22
CA ARG A 30 -8.81 27.35 -47.89
C ARG A 30 -8.63 28.48 -46.87
N PRO A 31 -9.59 28.70 -45.95
CA PRO A 31 -9.38 29.57 -44.82
C PRO A 31 -8.11 29.12 -44.09
N VAL A 32 -7.19 30.04 -43.87
CA VAL A 32 -5.97 29.75 -43.09
C VAL A 32 -6.43 29.38 -41.69
N HIS A 33 -6.23 28.12 -41.31
CA HIS A 33 -6.50 27.67 -39.96
C HIS A 33 -5.51 28.36 -39.03
N ASP A 34 -6.00 29.22 -38.13
CA ASP A 34 -5.23 29.83 -37.07
C ASP A 34 -5.29 28.93 -35.82
N PRO A 35 -4.27 28.11 -35.55
CA PRO A 35 -4.25 27.24 -34.38
C PRO A 35 -4.28 28.05 -33.07
N ALA A 36 -3.70 29.26 -33.06
CA ALA A 36 -3.69 30.12 -31.88
C ALA A 36 -5.05 30.77 -31.60
N ALA A 37 -5.93 30.89 -32.60
CA ALA A 37 -7.33 31.28 -32.38
C ALA A 37 -8.21 30.10 -31.94
N ALA A 38 -7.88 28.88 -32.38
CA ALA A 38 -8.60 27.67 -32.00
C ALA A 38 -8.34 27.25 -30.54
N GLU A 39 -7.15 27.53 -30.01
CA GLU A 39 -6.74 27.21 -28.64
C GLU A 39 -7.16 28.26 -27.58
N ARG A 40 -7.84 29.35 -27.97
CA ARG A 40 -8.28 30.37 -27.02
C ARG A 40 -9.42 29.84 -26.15
N THR A 41 -9.18 29.75 -24.84
CA THR A 41 -10.19 29.43 -23.83
C THR A 41 -11.37 30.39 -23.93
N ARG A 42 -12.56 29.85 -24.08
CA ARG A 42 -13.83 30.58 -24.13
C ARG A 42 -14.52 30.52 -22.78
N ALA A 43 -15.44 31.45 -22.55
CA ALA A 43 -16.31 31.39 -21.38
C ALA A 43 -17.19 30.13 -21.45
N GLY A 44 -17.01 29.21 -20.50
CA GLY A 44 -17.69 27.91 -20.47
C GLY A 44 -16.83 26.73 -20.92
N ASP A 45 -15.60 26.96 -21.40
CA ASP A 45 -14.65 25.87 -21.61
C ASP A 45 -14.21 25.31 -20.24
N LEU A 46 -14.41 24.02 -20.06
CA LEU A 46 -13.88 23.29 -18.91
C LEU A 46 -12.45 22.86 -19.23
N ASP A 47 -11.56 22.99 -18.24
CA ASP A 47 -10.27 22.32 -18.32
C ASP A 47 -10.50 20.81 -18.46
N ILE A 48 -9.66 20.12 -19.24
CA ILE A 48 -9.71 18.66 -19.37
C ILE A 48 -9.59 17.98 -18.00
N ASP A 49 -8.89 18.61 -17.05
CA ASP A 49 -8.72 18.15 -15.67
C ASP A 49 -9.97 18.38 -14.79
N ASP A 50 -10.91 19.21 -15.24
CA ASP A 50 -12.17 19.52 -14.57
C ASP A 50 -13.35 18.72 -15.17
N VAL A 51 -13.21 18.18 -16.38
CA VAL A 51 -14.23 17.33 -17.01
C VAL A 51 -14.43 16.05 -16.20
N GLY A 52 -15.64 15.89 -15.65
CA GLY A 52 -16.04 14.67 -14.93
C GLY A 52 -15.62 14.62 -13.46
N ARG A 53 -15.00 15.68 -12.90
CA ARG A 53 -14.60 15.73 -11.48
C ARG A 53 -15.79 15.62 -10.53
N GLU A 54 -16.96 16.13 -10.92
CA GLU A 54 -18.20 16.07 -10.13
C GLU A 54 -19.10 14.89 -10.53
N ALA A 55 -18.72 14.15 -11.58
CA ALA A 55 -19.51 13.02 -12.06
C ALA A 55 -19.26 11.81 -11.17
N LYS A 56 -20.27 11.46 -10.36
CA LYS A 56 -20.25 10.23 -9.58
C LYS A 56 -20.13 9.02 -10.51
N MET A 57 -19.21 8.14 -10.20
CA MET A 57 -19.06 6.90 -10.95
C MET A 57 -20.24 5.96 -10.65
N PRO A 58 -20.56 4.99 -11.53
CA PRO A 58 -21.69 4.08 -11.32
C PRO A 58 -21.68 3.35 -9.98
N TRP A 59 -20.50 2.95 -9.50
CA TRP A 59 -20.30 2.30 -8.20
C TRP A 59 -20.48 3.24 -7.00
N GLU A 60 -20.29 4.55 -7.17
CA GLU A 60 -20.53 5.55 -6.12
C GLU A 60 -22.01 5.95 -6.03
N THR A 61 -22.77 5.71 -7.10
CA THR A 61 -24.21 6.02 -7.17
C THR A 61 -25.04 4.86 -6.61
N ASP A 62 -24.82 3.64 -7.11
CA ASP A 62 -25.46 2.42 -6.61
C ASP A 62 -24.47 1.25 -6.68
N GLY A 63 -23.57 1.22 -5.69
CA GLY A 63 -22.50 0.24 -5.63
C GLY A 63 -23.01 -1.20 -5.55
N ARG A 64 -24.07 -1.47 -4.76
CA ARG A 64 -24.60 -2.83 -4.65
C ARG A 64 -25.13 -3.33 -5.99
N ARG A 65 -25.90 -2.51 -6.71
CA ARG A 65 -26.36 -2.83 -8.05
C ARG A 65 -25.21 -2.96 -9.04
N TRP A 66 -24.22 -2.07 -9.00
CA TRP A 66 -23.04 -2.15 -9.85
C TRP A 66 -22.31 -3.48 -9.71
N HIS A 67 -22.08 -3.92 -8.47
CA HIS A 67 -21.30 -5.14 -8.21
C HIS A 67 -22.09 -6.43 -8.41
N THR A 68 -23.43 -6.39 -8.32
CA THR A 68 -24.27 -7.59 -8.43
C THR A 68 -24.95 -7.72 -9.79
N LEU A 69 -25.25 -6.64 -10.49
CA LEU A 69 -26.02 -6.64 -11.74
C LEU A 69 -25.24 -6.03 -12.91
N ASP A 70 -24.85 -4.76 -12.80
CA ASP A 70 -24.26 -3.97 -13.91
C ASP A 70 -22.74 -4.17 -14.08
N ARG A 71 -22.21 -5.23 -13.46
CA ARG A 71 -20.79 -5.52 -13.29
C ARG A 71 -20.04 -5.67 -14.62
N VAL A 72 -18.91 -4.96 -14.70
CA VAL A 72 -17.97 -5.05 -15.83
C VAL A 72 -16.59 -5.54 -15.38
N GLY A 73 -15.95 -6.29 -16.26
CA GLY A 73 -14.59 -6.76 -16.09
C GLY A 73 -13.56 -5.63 -16.22
N ARG A 74 -12.29 -5.96 -15.97
CA ARG A 74 -11.19 -4.97 -15.95
C ARG A 74 -11.01 -4.22 -17.26
N ARG A 75 -11.37 -4.82 -18.40
CA ARG A 75 -11.28 -4.19 -19.73
C ARG A 75 -12.63 -3.70 -20.25
N GLY A 76 -13.66 -3.68 -19.39
CA GLY A 76 -15.02 -3.27 -19.76
C GLY A 76 -15.87 -4.39 -20.36
N GLU A 77 -15.37 -5.62 -20.41
CA GLU A 77 -16.14 -6.77 -20.86
C GLU A 77 -17.24 -7.17 -19.86
N PRO A 78 -18.37 -7.75 -20.29
CA PRO A 78 -19.41 -8.20 -19.37
C PRO A 78 -18.93 -9.32 -18.44
N CYS A 79 -19.18 -9.19 -17.13
CA CYS A 79 -18.93 -10.28 -16.18
C CYS A 79 -19.96 -11.41 -16.33
N LYS A 80 -19.46 -12.65 -16.37
CA LYS A 80 -20.23 -13.88 -16.62
C LYS A 80 -20.53 -14.73 -15.39
N TRP A 81 -19.80 -14.52 -14.28
CA TRP A 81 -20.15 -15.15 -12.99
C TRP A 81 -21.46 -14.59 -12.44
N ASP A 82 -22.18 -15.36 -11.64
CA ASP A 82 -23.51 -15.05 -11.11
C ASP A 82 -23.48 -13.99 -9.99
N GLY A 83 -23.99 -12.80 -10.32
CA GLY A 83 -24.14 -11.66 -9.42
C GLY A 83 -24.79 -11.93 -8.07
N ARG A 84 -25.71 -12.90 -8.03
CA ARG A 84 -26.47 -13.27 -6.83
C ARG A 84 -25.58 -13.83 -5.73
N ILE A 85 -24.43 -14.41 -6.09
CA ILE A 85 -23.43 -14.90 -5.14
C ILE A 85 -23.06 -13.79 -4.16
N LEU A 86 -22.66 -12.63 -4.68
CA LEU A 86 -22.13 -11.55 -3.86
C LEU A 86 -23.21 -10.99 -2.94
N GLY A 87 -24.43 -10.77 -3.47
CA GLY A 87 -25.56 -10.32 -2.67
C GLY A 87 -25.85 -11.27 -1.51
N ARG A 88 -26.03 -12.56 -1.80
CA ARG A 88 -26.33 -13.58 -0.77
C ARG A 88 -25.23 -13.74 0.26
N VAL A 89 -23.96 -13.69 -0.14
CA VAL A 89 -22.83 -13.78 0.79
C VAL A 89 -22.76 -12.55 1.68
N VAL A 90 -22.91 -11.34 1.14
CA VAL A 90 -22.89 -10.09 1.93
C VAL A 90 -24.05 -10.08 2.93
N ASP A 91 -25.26 -10.40 2.49
CA ASP A 91 -26.45 -10.43 3.34
C ASP A 91 -26.25 -11.44 4.48
N ARG A 92 -25.77 -12.65 4.16
CA ARG A 92 -25.49 -13.69 5.16
C ARG A 92 -24.39 -13.29 6.15
N ILE A 93 -23.39 -12.52 5.74
CA ILE A 93 -22.34 -12.04 6.66
C ILE A 93 -22.93 -11.12 7.73
N HIS A 94 -23.79 -10.19 7.31
CA HIS A 94 -24.46 -9.24 8.22
C HIS A 94 -25.52 -9.93 9.10
N GLU A 95 -26.15 -11.02 8.64
CA GLU A 95 -27.00 -11.86 9.50
C GLU A 95 -26.21 -12.59 10.60
N LEU A 96 -24.96 -12.99 10.31
CA LEU A 96 -24.16 -13.83 11.19
C LEU A 96 -23.36 -13.04 12.24
N GLY A 97 -23.17 -11.74 12.05
CA GLY A 97 -22.39 -10.96 12.98
C GLY A 97 -22.33 -9.47 12.68
N GLU A 98 -21.88 -8.73 13.69
CA GLU A 98 -21.67 -7.28 13.63
C GLU A 98 -20.39 -6.94 12.84
N PHE A 99 -20.56 -6.19 11.75
CA PHE A 99 -19.49 -5.66 10.89
C PHE A 99 -19.73 -4.18 10.61
N SER A 100 -18.72 -3.50 10.06
CA SER A 100 -18.97 -2.19 9.43
C SER A 100 -19.86 -2.36 8.19
N ASP A 101 -20.54 -1.29 7.79
CA ASP A 101 -21.25 -1.24 6.51
C ASP A 101 -20.36 -1.72 5.36
N THR A 102 -20.98 -2.44 4.41
CA THR A 102 -20.26 -2.92 3.22
C THR A 102 -19.82 -1.74 2.37
N ASP A 103 -18.52 -1.67 2.08
CA ASP A 103 -17.94 -0.70 1.16
C ASP A 103 -18.09 -1.19 -0.27
N TRP A 104 -18.97 -0.52 -1.01
CA TRP A 104 -19.22 -0.73 -2.43
C TRP A 104 -18.56 0.34 -3.31
N ASN A 105 -17.79 1.26 -2.73
CA ASN A 105 -17.35 2.50 -3.38
C ASN A 105 -16.07 2.33 -4.22
N SER A 106 -15.78 1.11 -4.66
CA SER A 106 -14.61 0.79 -5.48
C SER A 106 -15.03 0.00 -6.69
N ARG A 107 -14.64 0.45 -7.89
CA ARG A 107 -15.04 -0.13 -9.18
C ARG A 107 -15.02 -1.67 -9.27
N SER A 108 -14.07 -2.33 -8.61
CA SER A 108 -13.82 -3.77 -8.80
C SER A 108 -13.66 -4.59 -7.53
N VAL A 109 -13.83 -3.97 -6.36
CA VAL A 109 -13.66 -4.63 -5.07
C VAL A 109 -14.78 -4.20 -4.14
N VAL A 110 -15.38 -5.17 -3.47
CA VAL A 110 -16.31 -4.93 -2.35
C VAL A 110 -15.64 -5.38 -1.06
N GLU A 111 -15.66 -4.53 -0.05
CA GLU A 111 -15.03 -4.78 1.24
C GLU A 111 -16.07 -4.81 2.37
N ILE A 112 -15.92 -5.76 3.29
CA ILE A 112 -16.59 -5.71 4.61
C ILE A 112 -15.50 -5.65 5.67
N ALA A 113 -15.50 -4.59 6.46
CA ALA A 113 -14.55 -4.39 7.55
C ALA A 113 -15.11 -4.83 8.91
N ALA A 114 -14.21 -5.07 9.87
CA ALA A 114 -14.59 -5.19 11.27
C ALA A 114 -15.34 -3.93 11.74
N GLN A 115 -16.13 -4.05 12.81
CA GLN A 115 -16.80 -2.91 13.42
C GLN A 115 -15.80 -1.82 13.87
N LYS A 116 -14.67 -2.23 14.46
CA LYS A 116 -13.52 -1.35 14.73
C LYS A 116 -12.55 -1.42 13.54
N LYS A 117 -12.44 -0.32 12.77
CA LYS A 117 -11.63 -0.27 11.53
C LYS A 117 -10.16 -0.69 11.72
N SER A 118 -9.56 -0.49 12.89
CA SER A 118 -8.18 -0.91 13.18
C SER A 118 -7.96 -2.42 13.08
N ASP A 119 -9.01 -3.21 13.30
CA ASP A 119 -8.93 -4.66 13.32
C ASP A 119 -8.91 -5.24 11.89
N GLY A 120 -9.19 -4.38 10.89
CA GLY A 120 -9.03 -4.63 9.47
C GLY A 120 -10.25 -5.26 8.81
N TRP A 121 -10.05 -5.74 7.59
CA TRP A 121 -11.11 -6.29 6.75
C TRP A 121 -11.41 -7.77 7.05
N PHE A 122 -12.67 -8.16 6.91
CA PHE A 122 -13.14 -9.54 6.98
C PHE A 122 -13.33 -10.14 5.58
N LEU A 123 -14.02 -9.44 4.68
CA LEU A 123 -14.25 -9.86 3.29
C LEU A 123 -13.62 -8.87 2.30
N HIS A 124 -12.91 -9.41 1.30
CA HIS A 124 -12.63 -8.74 0.03
C HIS A 124 -13.20 -9.58 -1.11
N ALA A 125 -14.19 -9.05 -1.82
CA ALA A 125 -14.74 -9.67 -3.02
C ALA A 125 -14.22 -8.94 -4.27
N ILE A 126 -13.45 -9.63 -5.12
CA ILE A 126 -12.93 -9.07 -6.38
C ILE A 126 -13.94 -9.36 -7.48
N THR A 127 -14.69 -8.33 -7.88
CA THR A 127 -15.83 -8.43 -8.79
C THR A 127 -15.47 -8.18 -10.25
N GLY A 128 -14.32 -7.56 -10.52
CA GLY A 128 -13.90 -7.16 -11.86
C GLY A 128 -13.34 -8.28 -12.75
N GLU A 129 -13.52 -9.55 -12.39
CA GLU A 129 -13.08 -10.67 -13.24
C GLU A 129 -14.23 -11.21 -14.08
N THR A 130 -13.94 -11.59 -15.33
CA THR A 130 -14.96 -11.99 -16.29
C THR A 130 -15.67 -13.26 -15.84
N TRP A 131 -14.93 -14.30 -15.45
CA TRP A 131 -15.47 -15.66 -15.31
C TRP A 131 -15.69 -16.10 -13.87
N LEU A 132 -14.98 -15.56 -12.89
CA LEU A 132 -15.10 -16.02 -11.51
C LEU A 132 -15.14 -14.82 -10.57
N LEU A 133 -16.02 -14.87 -9.59
CA LEU A 133 -15.95 -14.00 -8.43
C LEU A 133 -14.93 -14.57 -7.45
N LYS A 134 -13.95 -13.76 -7.04
CA LYS A 134 -13.00 -14.16 -5.99
C LYS A 134 -13.44 -13.60 -4.66
N LEU A 135 -13.87 -14.47 -3.76
CA LEU A 135 -14.19 -14.15 -2.37
C LEU A 135 -12.98 -14.44 -1.51
N LYS A 136 -12.47 -13.43 -0.79
CA LYS A 136 -11.35 -13.58 0.14
C LYS A 136 -11.81 -13.26 1.54
N PHE A 137 -11.62 -14.22 2.44
CA PHE A 137 -11.98 -14.10 3.84
C PHE A 137 -10.72 -14.03 4.69
N ARG A 138 -10.68 -13.08 5.61
CA ARG A 138 -9.69 -13.03 6.67
C ARG A 138 -10.24 -13.75 7.90
N VAL A 139 -9.50 -14.73 8.38
CA VAL A 139 -9.90 -15.60 9.50
C VAL A 139 -8.72 -15.81 10.43
N ALA A 140 -8.97 -16.35 11.64
CA ALA A 140 -7.89 -16.67 12.56
C ALA A 140 -6.89 -17.65 11.93
N ARG A 141 -5.60 -17.50 12.26
CA ARG A 141 -4.56 -18.38 11.73
C ARG A 141 -4.85 -19.83 12.10
N ASN A 142 -4.72 -20.72 11.12
CA ASN A 142 -5.03 -22.15 11.22
C ASN A 142 -6.52 -22.49 11.48
N ALA A 143 -7.45 -21.54 11.27
CA ALA A 143 -8.89 -21.83 11.34
C ALA A 143 -9.33 -22.89 10.33
N PHE A 144 -8.69 -22.95 9.16
CA PHE A 144 -8.99 -23.94 8.13
C PHE A 144 -7.74 -24.68 7.66
N ARG A 145 -7.92 -25.99 7.43
CA ARG A 145 -6.95 -26.82 6.69
C ARG A 145 -7.37 -26.85 5.23
N ARG A 146 -6.41 -26.57 4.34
CA ARG A 146 -6.65 -26.41 2.90
C ARG A 146 -7.35 -27.63 2.29
N GLU A 147 -6.77 -28.82 2.45
CA GLU A 147 -7.27 -30.04 1.81
C GLU A 147 -8.69 -30.39 2.27
N GLN A 148 -8.95 -30.31 3.58
CA GLN A 148 -10.29 -30.53 4.14
C GLN A 148 -11.33 -29.54 3.59
N LEU A 149 -10.93 -28.28 3.36
CA LEU A 149 -11.85 -27.29 2.80
C LEU A 149 -12.10 -27.51 1.31
N ILE A 150 -11.08 -27.94 0.55
CA ILE A 150 -11.22 -28.33 -0.86
C ILE A 150 -12.22 -29.49 -0.97
N ASP A 151 -12.01 -30.55 -0.19
CA ASP A 151 -12.87 -31.75 -0.22
C ASP A 151 -14.30 -31.42 0.22
N ARG A 152 -14.45 -30.60 1.26
CA ARG A 152 -15.77 -30.23 1.80
C ARG A 152 -16.58 -29.37 0.85
N LEU A 153 -15.95 -28.38 0.20
CA LEU A 153 -16.64 -27.51 -0.76
C LEU A 153 -16.82 -28.18 -2.13
N ASN A 154 -15.94 -29.13 -2.47
CA ASN A 154 -15.99 -29.95 -3.68
C ASN A 154 -16.26 -29.14 -4.97
N LEU A 155 -15.65 -27.96 -5.08
CA LEU A 155 -15.82 -27.09 -6.25
C LEU A 155 -15.11 -27.69 -7.45
N LYS A 156 -15.85 -27.87 -8.55
CA LYS A 156 -15.31 -28.34 -9.84
C LYS A 156 -14.14 -27.48 -10.28
N THR A 157 -13.06 -28.07 -10.79
CA THR A 157 -11.97 -27.31 -11.43
C THR A 157 -12.47 -26.70 -12.75
N LEU A 158 -11.74 -25.71 -13.30
CA LEU A 158 -12.16 -25.08 -14.56
C LEU A 158 -12.20 -26.07 -15.72
N ASN A 159 -11.27 -27.03 -15.75
CA ASN A 159 -11.29 -28.12 -16.75
C ASN A 159 -12.53 -29.03 -16.65
N GLN A 160 -13.18 -29.10 -15.49
CA GLN A 160 -14.40 -29.88 -15.29
C GLN A 160 -15.67 -29.09 -15.66
N MET A 161 -15.56 -27.78 -15.88
CA MET A 161 -16.65 -26.87 -16.27
C MET A 161 -16.63 -26.66 -17.78
N ARG A 162 -17.27 -27.57 -18.53
CA ARG A 162 -17.24 -27.59 -20.00
C ARG A 162 -17.88 -26.36 -20.64
N GLU A 163 -18.77 -25.70 -19.90
CA GLU A 163 -19.47 -24.48 -20.29
C GLU A 163 -18.60 -23.23 -20.27
N LEU A 164 -17.41 -23.28 -19.66
CA LEU A 164 -16.51 -22.15 -19.53
C LEU A 164 -15.34 -22.24 -20.52
N PRO A 165 -15.03 -21.17 -21.29
CA PRO A 165 -13.89 -21.15 -22.20
C PRO A 165 -12.57 -20.82 -21.46
N VAL A 166 -12.45 -21.26 -20.20
CA VAL A 166 -11.26 -21.07 -19.36
C VAL A 166 -10.78 -22.41 -18.85
N TYR A 167 -9.46 -22.60 -18.86
CA TYR A 167 -8.82 -23.86 -18.48
C TYR A 167 -8.00 -23.70 -17.20
N GLY A 168 -7.95 -24.77 -16.41
CA GLY A 168 -7.20 -24.84 -15.17
C GLY A 168 -7.64 -26.04 -14.33
N ASN A 169 -6.66 -26.80 -13.83
CA ASN A 169 -6.91 -27.94 -12.94
C ASN A 169 -6.66 -27.61 -11.46
N GLU A 170 -6.31 -26.36 -11.15
CA GLU A 170 -6.09 -25.96 -9.77
C GLU A 170 -7.42 -25.91 -9.00
N PRO A 171 -7.44 -26.35 -7.72
CA PRO A 171 -8.58 -26.14 -6.86
C PRO A 171 -8.96 -24.65 -6.78
N ARG A 172 -10.27 -24.37 -6.83
CA ARG A 172 -10.81 -23.01 -6.70
C ARG A 172 -10.85 -22.50 -5.26
N VAL A 173 -10.26 -23.25 -4.34
CA VAL A 173 -10.08 -22.89 -2.92
C VAL A 173 -8.60 -22.79 -2.62
N ARG A 174 -8.19 -21.69 -1.99
CA ARG A 174 -6.81 -21.49 -1.52
C ARG A 174 -6.82 -21.04 -0.07
N CYS A 175 -5.89 -21.55 0.73
CA CYS A 175 -5.65 -21.11 2.09
C CYS A 175 -4.19 -20.72 2.22
N LYS A 176 -3.90 -19.52 2.72
CA LYS A 176 -2.51 -19.08 2.99
C LYS A 176 -2.43 -18.37 4.33
N ALA A 177 -1.31 -18.55 5.03
CA ALA A 177 -1.01 -17.71 6.19
C ALA A 177 -0.83 -16.26 5.71
N SER A 178 -1.50 -15.33 6.39
CA SER A 178 -1.33 -13.90 6.15
C SER A 178 -0.47 -13.31 7.27
N ARG A 179 -0.19 -12.01 7.19
CA ARG A 179 0.61 -11.32 8.20
C ARG A 179 -0.11 -11.33 9.55
N GLY A 180 0.61 -11.57 10.64
CA GLY A 180 0.06 -11.53 11.99
C GLY A 180 -0.74 -12.80 12.34
N PRO A 181 -1.82 -12.69 13.15
CA PRO A 181 -2.62 -13.83 13.58
C PRO A 181 -3.63 -14.30 12.52
N TRP A 182 -3.43 -13.96 11.25
CA TRP A 182 -4.43 -14.11 10.21
C TRP A 182 -4.10 -15.24 9.22
N GLN A 183 -5.15 -15.88 8.72
CA GLN A 183 -5.16 -16.72 7.53
C GLN A 183 -6.09 -16.07 6.48
N GLU A 184 -5.70 -16.11 5.21
CA GLU A 184 -6.57 -15.72 4.08
C GLU A 184 -7.09 -16.99 3.42
N VAL A 185 -8.42 -17.10 3.32
CA VAL A 185 -9.12 -18.13 2.57
C VAL A 185 -9.71 -17.49 1.32
N GLU A 186 -9.30 -17.95 0.14
CA GLU A 186 -9.82 -17.51 -1.15
C GLU A 186 -10.70 -18.61 -1.75
N ILE A 187 -11.93 -18.26 -2.12
CA ILE A 187 -12.88 -19.13 -2.84
C ILE A 187 -13.25 -18.44 -4.15
N ARG A 188 -13.15 -19.17 -5.26
CA ARG A 188 -13.51 -18.66 -6.60
C ARG A 188 -14.81 -19.29 -7.07
N ALA A 189 -15.87 -18.50 -7.16
CA ALA A 189 -17.21 -18.97 -7.51
C ALA A 189 -17.65 -18.46 -8.88
N TYR A 190 -18.41 -19.28 -9.62
CA TYR A 190 -19.01 -18.99 -10.91
C TYR A 190 -20.53 -18.84 -10.81
N SER A 191 -21.24 -19.82 -10.24
CA SER A 191 -22.70 -19.78 -10.08
C SER A 191 -23.11 -19.79 -8.60
N LEU A 192 -24.33 -19.33 -8.29
CA LEU A 192 -24.84 -19.45 -6.93
C LEU A 192 -25.00 -20.91 -6.52
N ASP A 193 -25.50 -21.77 -7.41
CA ASP A 193 -25.83 -23.16 -7.11
C ASP A 193 -24.65 -24.01 -6.63
N GLU A 194 -23.41 -23.70 -7.06
CA GLU A 194 -22.23 -24.44 -6.60
C GLU A 194 -21.76 -24.06 -5.19
N ILE A 195 -22.19 -22.91 -4.67
CA ILE A 195 -21.87 -22.46 -3.31
C ILE A 195 -23.10 -22.39 -2.41
N ASP A 196 -24.33 -22.45 -2.94
CA ASP A 196 -25.55 -22.48 -2.13
C ASP A 196 -25.76 -23.89 -1.55
N THR A 197 -24.82 -24.28 -0.68
CA THR A 197 -24.71 -25.61 -0.09
C THR A 197 -24.51 -25.47 1.42
N PRO A 198 -24.99 -26.43 2.23
CA PRO A 198 -24.74 -26.43 3.67
C PRO A 198 -23.25 -26.36 4.04
N ALA A 199 -22.40 -26.97 3.20
CA ALA A 199 -20.95 -26.98 3.38
C ALA A 199 -20.33 -25.57 3.29
N PHE A 200 -20.76 -24.76 2.33
CA PHE A 200 -20.29 -23.38 2.17
C PHE A 200 -20.84 -22.46 3.26
N TRP A 201 -22.12 -22.60 3.62
CA TRP A 201 -22.71 -21.77 4.68
C TRP A 201 -22.10 -22.07 6.05
N SER A 202 -21.85 -23.34 6.37
CA SER A 202 -21.10 -23.73 7.57
C SER A 202 -19.65 -23.21 7.55
N PHE A 203 -19.00 -23.17 6.39
CA PHE A 203 -17.71 -22.51 6.22
C PHE A 203 -17.80 -21.02 6.61
N LEU A 204 -18.78 -20.30 6.06
CA LEU A 204 -18.94 -18.86 6.28
C LEU A 204 -19.21 -18.54 7.76
N GLU A 205 -20.07 -19.31 8.42
CA GLU A 205 -20.33 -19.23 9.86
C GLU A 205 -19.06 -19.40 10.69
N THR A 206 -18.27 -20.43 10.36
CA THR A 206 -16.98 -20.67 11.03
C THR A 206 -16.00 -19.52 10.78
N ALA A 207 -15.98 -18.96 9.56
CA ALA A 207 -15.13 -17.84 9.20
C ALA A 207 -15.47 -16.58 10.02
N VAL A 208 -16.75 -16.19 10.05
CA VAL A 208 -17.25 -15.05 10.84
C VAL A 208 -16.90 -15.22 12.32
N ARG A 209 -17.22 -16.39 12.90
CA ARG A 209 -16.93 -16.67 14.31
C ARG A 209 -15.44 -16.57 14.62
N SER A 210 -14.59 -17.15 13.78
CA SER A 210 -13.13 -17.12 13.99
C SER A 210 -12.56 -15.70 13.96
N PHE A 211 -13.09 -14.84 13.08
CA PHE A 211 -12.66 -13.46 12.95
C PHE A 211 -13.10 -12.63 14.16
N GLN A 212 -14.36 -12.74 14.56
CA GLN A 212 -14.90 -12.02 15.70
C GLN A 212 -14.27 -12.46 17.03
N GLN A 213 -14.01 -13.76 17.22
CA GLN A 213 -13.34 -14.24 18.43
C GLN A 213 -11.93 -13.66 18.56
N LEU A 214 -11.18 -13.59 17.46
CA LEU A 214 -9.83 -13.04 17.47
C LEU A 214 -9.81 -11.53 17.76
N THR A 215 -10.72 -10.77 17.14
CA THR A 215 -10.83 -9.31 17.32
C THR A 215 -11.39 -8.91 18.70
N LYS A 216 -12.22 -9.74 19.32
CA LYS A 216 -12.70 -9.52 20.71
C LYS A 216 -11.65 -9.85 21.77
N THR A 217 -10.86 -10.90 21.56
CA THR A 217 -9.98 -11.46 22.60
C THR A 217 -8.61 -10.81 22.61
N VAL A 218 -8.15 -10.29 21.47
CA VAL A 218 -6.80 -9.75 21.33
C VAL A 218 -6.85 -8.43 20.57
N ASP A 219 -6.18 -7.41 21.10
CA ASP A 219 -5.92 -6.22 20.31
C ASP A 219 -4.94 -6.58 19.19
N VAL A 220 -5.43 -6.58 17.95
CA VAL A 220 -4.66 -6.92 16.76
C VAL A 220 -3.45 -6.00 16.61
N GLU A 221 -3.54 -4.77 17.12
CA GLU A 221 -2.43 -3.81 17.13
C GLU A 221 -1.27 -4.30 18.00
N ASP A 222 -1.57 -5.00 19.10
CA ASP A 222 -0.58 -5.55 20.04
C ASP A 222 0.11 -6.81 19.50
N LEU A 223 -0.50 -7.47 18.51
CA LEU A 223 0.10 -8.58 17.77
C LEU A 223 0.99 -8.14 16.60
N THR A 224 1.23 -6.84 16.46
CA THR A 224 2.15 -6.35 15.45
C THR A 224 3.56 -6.91 15.70
N PRO A 225 4.30 -7.31 14.65
CA PRO A 225 5.59 -7.98 14.82
C PRO A 225 6.61 -7.22 15.68
N TRP A 226 6.56 -5.89 15.67
CA TRP A 226 7.47 -5.04 16.43
C TRP A 226 7.09 -4.93 17.91
N LYS A 227 5.79 -4.88 18.26
CA LYS A 227 5.35 -4.95 19.67
C LYS A 227 5.65 -6.34 20.28
N VAL A 228 5.45 -7.42 19.52
CA VAL A 228 5.72 -8.79 20.00
C VAL A 228 7.21 -9.11 20.10
N LEU A 229 8.02 -8.72 19.12
CA LEU A 229 9.46 -9.04 19.10
C LEU A 229 10.32 -7.97 19.79
N GLY A 230 9.78 -6.78 20.05
CA GLY A 230 10.48 -5.64 20.64
C GLY A 230 11.82 -5.36 19.95
N GLN A 231 12.88 -5.27 20.74
CA GLN A 231 14.26 -5.06 20.27
C GLN A 231 14.67 -6.00 19.12
N ARG A 232 14.26 -7.28 19.18
CA ARG A 232 14.62 -8.27 18.17
C ARG A 232 14.06 -7.90 16.78
N TRP A 233 12.90 -7.25 16.69
CA TRP A 233 12.38 -6.75 15.41
C TRP A 233 13.33 -5.75 14.76
N HIS A 234 13.86 -4.82 15.54
CA HIS A 234 14.72 -3.74 15.04
C HIS A 234 16.06 -4.25 14.53
N LEU A 235 16.63 -5.25 15.22
CA LEU A 235 17.87 -5.92 14.81
C LEU A 235 17.71 -6.81 13.57
N MET A 236 16.50 -7.29 13.27
CA MET A 236 16.24 -8.11 12.08
C MET A 236 16.21 -7.29 10.78
N ARG A 237 16.65 -7.90 9.67
CA ARG A 237 16.44 -7.37 8.31
C ARG A 237 14.99 -7.50 7.81
N LYS A 238 14.12 -8.17 8.56
CA LYS A 238 12.67 -8.20 8.27
C LYS A 238 12.06 -6.83 8.60
N GLY A 239 11.16 -6.35 7.74
CA GLY A 239 10.42 -5.10 7.96
C GLY A 239 10.90 -3.91 7.12
N PHE A 240 12.02 -4.02 6.40
CA PHE A 240 12.40 -3.05 5.37
C PHE A 240 11.47 -3.13 4.15
N THR A 241 11.35 -2.02 3.41
CA THR A 241 10.59 -1.97 2.16
C THR A 241 11.11 -3.02 1.17
N PRO A 242 10.24 -3.91 0.63
CA PRO A 242 10.65 -4.93 -0.33
C PRO A 242 11.35 -4.33 -1.56
N GLY A 243 12.35 -5.04 -2.10
CA GLY A 243 13.08 -4.64 -3.31
C GLY A 243 14.12 -3.52 -3.11
N LYS A 244 14.30 -3.00 -1.89
CA LYS A 244 15.34 -2.02 -1.58
C LYS A 244 16.51 -2.68 -0.88
N ARG A 245 17.74 -2.43 -1.36
CA ARG A 245 18.98 -2.87 -0.71
C ARG A 245 19.23 -2.01 0.54
N VAL A 246 19.42 -2.66 1.68
CA VAL A 246 19.82 -1.96 2.92
C VAL A 246 21.32 -1.68 2.85
N ARG A 247 21.70 -0.41 3.02
CA ARG A 247 23.08 0.07 2.84
C ARG A 247 23.92 0.05 4.11
N TRP A 248 23.31 -0.09 5.28
CA TRP A 248 24.00 -0.06 6.56
C TRP A 248 24.12 -1.45 7.20
N GLU A 249 25.20 -1.66 7.96
CA GLU A 249 25.57 -2.91 8.62
C GLU A 249 24.74 -3.14 9.90
N SER A 250 24.25 -4.36 10.15
CA SER A 250 23.36 -4.61 11.29
C SER A 250 24.02 -4.32 12.64
N GLN A 251 25.32 -4.57 12.74
CA GLN A 251 26.15 -4.34 13.94
C GLN A 251 26.19 -2.86 14.36
N VAL A 252 25.92 -1.92 13.44
CA VAL A 252 25.88 -0.48 13.76
C VAL A 252 24.78 -0.17 14.76
N LEU A 253 23.63 -0.86 14.66
CA LEU A 253 22.54 -0.65 15.60
C LEU A 253 22.90 -1.17 16.99
N ASP A 254 23.50 -2.36 17.10
CA ASP A 254 23.94 -2.93 18.37
C ASP A 254 24.95 -2.00 19.09
N GLN A 255 25.94 -1.51 18.35
CA GLN A 255 26.96 -0.60 18.88
C GLN A 255 26.38 0.78 19.23
N LEU A 256 25.44 1.30 18.44
CA LEU A 256 24.77 2.55 18.77
C LEU A 256 23.90 2.45 20.03
N ILE A 257 23.21 1.32 20.23
CA ILE A 257 22.45 1.05 21.46
C ILE A 257 23.38 1.06 22.67
N GLN A 258 24.54 0.40 22.55
CA GLN A 258 25.55 0.40 23.62
C GLN A 258 26.05 1.81 23.92
N LEU A 259 26.42 2.58 22.89
CA LEU A 259 26.87 3.97 23.05
C LEU A 259 25.85 4.86 23.75
N LEU A 260 24.56 4.74 23.44
CA LEU A 260 23.49 5.49 24.11
C LEU A 260 23.34 5.06 25.57
N THR A 261 23.42 3.76 25.85
CA THR A 261 23.34 3.21 27.21
C THR A 261 24.50 3.69 28.07
N ASP A 262 25.72 3.67 27.53
CA ASP A 262 26.93 4.12 28.21
C ASP A 262 26.96 5.63 28.44
N SER A 263 26.42 6.39 27.48
CA SER A 263 26.38 7.86 27.56
C SER A 263 25.30 8.37 28.52
N ALA A 264 24.28 7.57 28.80
CA ALA A 264 23.10 7.96 29.56
C ALA A 264 22.56 6.78 30.39
N PRO A 265 23.30 6.31 31.41
CA PRO A 265 22.95 5.10 32.13
C PRO A 265 21.59 5.22 32.83
N GLY A 266 20.84 4.11 32.88
CA GLY A 266 19.53 4.04 33.54
C GLY A 266 18.35 4.59 32.71
N GLY A 267 18.58 4.98 31.46
CA GLY A 267 17.49 5.29 30.53
C GLY A 267 16.75 4.04 30.04
N GLN A 268 15.59 4.26 29.41
CA GLN A 268 14.75 3.20 28.88
C GLN A 268 14.57 3.33 27.37
N PHE A 269 14.66 2.19 26.67
CA PHE A 269 14.32 2.07 25.27
C PHE A 269 12.85 1.65 25.10
N ASP A 270 12.14 2.38 24.25
CA ASP A 270 10.82 1.99 23.75
C ASP A 270 10.96 1.39 22.34
N TRP A 271 10.63 0.11 22.25
CA TRP A 271 10.69 -0.73 21.04
C TRP A 271 9.30 -0.98 20.43
N THR A 272 8.26 -0.29 20.89
CA THR A 272 6.87 -0.56 20.50
C THR A 272 6.47 0.06 19.16
N ASN A 273 7.36 0.84 18.53
CA ASN A 273 7.14 1.44 17.23
C ASN A 273 7.75 0.59 16.09
N LYS A 274 7.13 0.58 14.91
CA LYS A 274 7.57 -0.25 13.78
C LYS A 274 8.96 0.12 13.25
N VAL A 275 9.29 1.40 13.25
CA VAL A 275 10.47 1.95 12.57
C VAL A 275 11.38 2.68 13.53
N LEU A 276 10.79 3.40 14.48
CA LEU A 276 11.51 4.20 15.45
C LEU A 276 11.80 3.40 16.72
N VAL A 277 12.90 3.73 17.37
CA VAL A 277 13.21 3.30 18.73
C VAL A 277 13.47 4.56 19.51
N HIS A 278 12.69 4.80 20.55
CA HIS A 278 12.86 5.96 21.39
C HIS A 278 13.73 5.59 22.59
N TYR A 279 14.57 6.52 23.02
CA TYR A 279 15.38 6.38 24.22
C TYR A 279 15.17 7.59 25.13
N THR A 280 14.68 7.29 26.34
CA THR A 280 14.35 8.28 27.36
C THR A 280 15.31 8.10 28.54
N PRO A 281 16.24 9.04 28.77
CA PRO A 281 17.11 9.02 29.93
C PRO A 281 16.32 9.08 31.24
N SER A 282 16.90 8.56 32.32
CA SER A 282 16.26 8.61 33.64
C SER A 282 15.95 10.04 34.05
N GLY A 283 14.72 10.29 34.54
CA GLY A 283 14.25 11.61 34.94
C GLY A 283 13.72 12.51 33.81
N HIS A 284 13.75 12.06 32.55
CA HIS A 284 13.15 12.80 31.43
C HIS A 284 11.71 12.34 31.15
N GLY A 285 10.81 13.28 30.87
CA GLY A 285 9.42 13.00 30.47
C GLY A 285 9.22 12.77 28.97
N LYS A 286 10.25 13.03 28.14
CA LYS A 286 10.21 12.89 26.68
C LYS A 286 11.49 12.19 26.16
N PRO A 287 11.42 11.50 25.01
CA PRO A 287 12.59 10.90 24.39
C PRO A 287 13.67 11.93 24.06
N TRP A 288 14.90 11.65 24.47
CA TRP A 288 16.08 12.46 24.12
C TRP A 288 16.67 12.02 22.79
N ALA A 289 16.73 10.70 22.56
CA ALA A 289 17.26 10.09 21.36
C ALA A 289 16.18 9.25 20.68
N THR A 290 16.13 9.30 19.35
CA THR A 290 15.26 8.46 18.53
C THR A 290 16.05 7.85 17.39
N ILE A 291 16.00 6.53 17.24
CA ILE A 291 16.71 5.79 16.19
C ILE A 291 15.71 5.34 15.12
N CYS A 292 15.94 5.69 13.86
CA CYS A 292 15.17 5.19 12.71
C CYS A 292 15.84 3.95 12.13
N THR A 293 15.28 2.78 12.44
CA THR A 293 15.89 1.46 12.19
C THR A 293 15.43 0.77 10.91
N LYS A 294 14.37 1.26 10.23
CA LYS A 294 13.83 0.62 9.02
C LYS A 294 13.93 1.49 7.76
N LYS A 295 14.92 2.40 7.72
CA LYS A 295 15.30 3.16 6.53
C LYS A 295 16.41 2.41 5.76
N PRO A 296 16.21 2.03 4.48
CA PRO A 296 17.23 1.27 3.73
C PRO A 296 18.54 2.04 3.51
N ALA A 297 18.46 3.37 3.40
CA ALA A 297 19.61 4.20 3.02
C ALA A 297 20.66 4.36 4.14
N SER A 298 20.23 4.40 5.40
CA SER A 298 21.07 4.68 6.56
C SER A 298 20.35 4.33 7.86
N LEU A 299 21.12 4.12 8.94
CA LEU A 299 20.61 4.13 10.30
C LEU A 299 20.67 5.57 10.81
N ASP A 300 19.54 6.18 11.12
CA ASP A 300 19.50 7.59 11.54
C ASP A 300 19.25 7.69 13.05
N LEU A 301 20.07 8.47 13.75
CA LEU A 301 19.86 8.91 15.12
C LEU A 301 19.39 10.37 15.10
N PHE A 302 18.31 10.65 15.83
CA PHE A 302 17.79 11.98 16.06
C PHE A 302 17.97 12.32 17.53
N LEU A 303 18.68 13.40 17.82
CA LEU A 303 18.88 13.91 19.17
C LEU A 303 18.10 15.22 19.31
N THR A 304 17.23 15.29 20.31
CA THR A 304 16.43 16.49 20.59
C THR A 304 17.01 17.21 21.80
N GLY A 305 17.25 18.51 21.65
CA GLY A 305 17.86 19.32 22.70
C GLY A 305 17.45 20.79 22.63
N PRO A 306 17.80 21.58 23.66
CA PRO A 306 17.45 22.98 23.73
C PRO A 306 18.11 23.78 22.61
N LYS A 307 17.47 24.91 22.26
CA LYS A 307 17.94 25.82 21.22
C LYS A 307 19.38 26.27 21.43
N ASN A 308 20.17 26.22 20.35
CA ASN A 308 21.55 26.69 20.28
C ASN A 308 22.48 26.07 21.33
N ALA A 309 22.13 24.89 21.86
CA ALA A 309 22.90 24.23 22.91
C ALA A 309 24.23 23.68 22.39
N VAL A 310 24.30 23.32 21.11
CA VAL A 310 25.51 22.81 20.49
C VAL A 310 25.78 23.51 19.16
N GLY A 311 26.99 24.04 19.00
CA GLY A 311 27.41 24.72 17.78
C GLY A 311 27.58 23.74 16.61
N PHE A 312 27.22 24.17 15.39
CA PHE A 312 27.29 23.35 14.18
C PHE A 312 28.68 22.73 13.93
N GLY A 313 29.76 23.46 14.26
CA GLY A 313 31.14 22.96 14.15
C GLY A 313 31.42 21.70 14.96
N ARG A 314 30.73 21.49 16.10
CA ARG A 314 30.91 20.28 16.92
C ARG A 314 30.35 19.04 16.24
N VAL A 315 29.28 19.20 15.46
CA VAL A 315 28.61 18.13 14.73
C VAL A 315 29.31 17.82 13.41
N ALA A 316 30.08 18.78 12.87
CA ALA A 316 30.67 18.73 11.53
C ALA A 316 31.58 17.52 11.27
N SER A 317 32.13 16.87 12.30
CA SER A 317 33.00 15.69 12.16
C SER A 317 32.33 14.35 12.51
N LEU A 318 31.06 14.33 12.92
CA LEU A 318 30.34 13.13 13.37
C LEU A 318 29.65 12.37 12.23
N ALA A 319 29.60 11.04 12.34
CA ALA A 319 28.79 10.17 11.47
C ALA A 319 29.13 10.22 9.96
N HIS A 320 28.33 9.50 9.15
CA HIS A 320 28.45 9.52 7.68
C HIS A 320 27.82 10.80 7.10
N ASP A 321 26.58 11.08 7.49
CA ASP A 321 25.81 12.28 7.11
C ASP A 321 25.21 12.93 8.35
N ARG A 322 25.03 14.25 8.32
CA ARG A 322 24.50 15.02 9.47
C ARG A 322 23.62 16.17 9.01
N ASP A 323 22.62 16.50 9.83
CA ASP A 323 21.71 17.61 9.59
C ASP A 323 21.23 18.20 10.92
N LEU A 324 20.95 19.51 10.92
CA LEU A 324 20.47 20.25 12.10
C LEU A 324 19.19 20.98 11.73
N ASP A 325 18.05 20.53 12.26
CA ASP A 325 16.79 21.25 12.11
C ASP A 325 16.56 22.17 13.31
N ALA A 326 16.85 23.46 13.09
CA ALA A 326 16.65 24.52 14.07
C ALA A 326 15.33 25.30 13.87
N ARG A 327 14.37 24.80 13.09
CA ARG A 327 13.09 25.51 12.83
C ARG A 327 12.03 25.27 13.90
N ARG A 328 12.15 24.21 14.70
CA ARG A 328 11.18 23.82 15.72
C ARG A 328 11.43 24.55 17.04
N SER A 329 10.59 24.32 18.07
CA SER A 329 10.83 24.83 19.43
C SER A 329 12.15 24.34 20.01
N ASP A 330 12.52 23.11 19.69
CA ASP A 330 13.78 22.46 20.07
C ASP A 330 14.67 22.26 18.84
N ASP A 331 15.97 22.10 19.05
CA ASP A 331 16.90 21.71 17.99
C ASP A 331 16.93 20.19 17.85
N VAL A 332 16.91 19.73 16.59
CA VAL A 332 17.00 18.30 16.27
C VAL A 332 18.23 18.04 15.42
N ILE A 333 19.17 17.28 15.98
CA ILE A 333 20.39 16.85 15.29
C ILE A 333 20.14 15.45 14.72
N ARG A 334 20.19 15.31 13.40
CA ARG A 334 20.15 14.02 12.71
C ARG A 334 21.57 13.57 12.38
N LEU A 335 21.96 12.39 12.83
CA LEU A 335 23.21 11.71 12.48
C LEU A 335 22.89 10.42 11.75
N SER A 336 23.54 10.17 10.61
CA SER A 336 23.27 8.98 9.79
C SER A 336 24.50 8.09 9.72
N PHE A 337 24.33 6.79 9.89
CA PHE A 337 25.41 5.81 9.96
C PHE A 337 25.22 4.70 8.91
N LEU A 338 26.32 4.25 8.32
CA LEU A 338 26.35 3.12 7.39
C LEU A 338 27.18 1.95 7.94
N THR A 339 28.32 2.26 8.53
CA THR A 339 29.34 1.29 8.96
C THR A 339 29.75 1.54 10.41
N LEU A 340 30.41 0.57 11.04
CA LEU A 340 30.96 0.75 12.38
C LEU A 340 31.99 1.90 12.46
N ALA A 341 32.72 2.16 11.38
CA ALA A 341 33.67 3.28 11.32
C ALA A 341 32.98 4.64 11.50
N ASP A 342 31.71 4.77 11.10
CA ASP A 342 30.98 6.04 11.24
C ASP A 342 30.69 6.39 12.71
N LEU A 343 30.58 5.39 13.60
CA LEU A 343 30.36 5.60 15.04
C LEU A 343 31.61 6.13 15.76
N HIS A 344 32.79 5.89 15.20
CA HIS A 344 34.07 6.34 15.77
C HIS A 344 34.48 7.75 15.31
N LYS A 345 33.74 8.37 14.39
CA LYS A 345 34.04 9.70 13.87
C LYS A 345 33.69 10.80 14.89
N GLY A 346 34.61 11.76 15.05
CA GLY A 346 34.37 13.03 15.76
C GLY A 346 34.10 12.92 17.28
N ASP A 347 34.45 11.79 17.89
CA ASP A 347 34.17 11.45 19.29
C ASP A 347 32.68 11.58 19.63
N LEU A 348 31.90 10.69 19.04
CA LEU A 348 30.45 10.61 19.23
C LEU A 348 30.07 10.41 20.70
N ALA A 349 30.84 9.62 21.46
CA ALA A 349 30.53 9.35 22.86
C ALA A 349 30.64 10.61 23.73
N ALA A 350 31.69 11.41 23.55
CA ALA A 350 31.81 12.68 24.26
C ALA A 350 30.69 13.65 23.87
N PHE A 351 30.37 13.73 22.58
CA PHE A 351 29.28 14.56 22.07
C PHE A 351 27.91 14.16 22.66
N LEU A 352 27.60 12.86 22.75
CA LEU A 352 26.34 12.37 23.32
C LEU A 352 26.19 12.80 24.79
N ARG A 353 27.26 12.68 25.60
CA ARG A 353 27.26 13.13 27.00
C ARG A 353 27.08 14.65 27.12
N GLU A 354 27.78 15.42 26.28
CA GLU A 354 27.68 16.88 26.21
C GLU A 354 26.24 17.32 25.88
N HIS A 355 25.67 16.74 24.82
CA HIS A 355 24.32 17.06 24.35
C HIS A 355 23.25 16.66 25.40
N LEU A 356 23.41 15.52 26.07
CA LEU A 356 22.52 15.12 27.15
C LEU A 356 22.57 16.08 28.34
N ALA A 357 23.77 16.49 28.75
CA ALA A 357 23.94 17.42 29.86
C ALA A 357 23.27 18.78 29.56
N ALA A 358 23.33 19.24 28.31
CA ALA A 358 22.60 20.43 27.88
C ALA A 358 21.07 20.23 27.94
N ALA A 359 20.58 19.08 27.50
CA ALA A 359 19.15 18.75 27.54
C ALA A 359 18.59 18.64 28.98
N ALA A 360 19.37 18.10 29.92
CA ALA A 360 18.98 17.99 31.32
C ALA A 360 18.86 19.37 32.01
N LYS A 361 19.78 20.31 31.73
CA LYS A 361 19.75 21.68 32.28
C LYS A 361 18.52 22.49 31.86
N SER A 362 17.92 22.15 30.73
CA SER A 362 16.69 22.79 30.25
C SER A 362 15.42 22.20 30.86
N HIS A 363 15.47 20.99 31.44
CA HIS A 363 14.33 20.35 32.10
C HIS A 363 14.23 20.70 33.59
N SER A 364 15.31 21.20 34.20
CA SER A 364 15.34 21.67 35.59
C SER A 364 15.04 23.17 35.77
N ARG A 365 14.82 23.88 34.67
CA ARG A 365 14.26 25.24 34.62
C ARG A 365 12.82 25.16 34.16
#